data_AF-A0A959C8V5-F1
#
_entry.id   AF-A0A959C8V5-F1
#
_cell.length_a   1.000
_cell.length_b   1.000
_cell.length_c   1.000
_cell.angle_alpha   90.00
_cell.angle_beta   90.00
_cell.angle_gamma   90.00
#
_symmetry.space_group_name_H-M   'P 1'
#
loop_
_entity.id
_entity.type
_entity.pdbx_description
1 polymer ?
#
loop_
_entity_poly.entity_id
_entity_poly.type
_entity_poly.pdbx_seq_one_letter_code
_entity_poly.pdbx_strand_id
1 'polypeptide(L)'
;MKAPIFHIHAVFTFFLPAMVCAQGMLDQPAIELAWEARRDLSESTYNAKLEEMRNKGYRLTDVEVLGGGARIYAGIWRKNVDNRNWEVNTRLSDRAFAEKWETLKNKGYRPVDQEFHALNGMPYYGAIWVENKENLKWASFRKLTAAGFSEKQAEYKDRYMPVDLDVYEIGGQQLYSLVWLENKDNLKWAIQRDIARGKLPEQVKAFSDKGFRLYKIEMYEQNGAARYAAIWVENTEKRYWQARYDLDENRFRNWRQRFRDRGYRLESLEMYRSQGKILYAGIWLENDERVRWPLSDQVDKTVQGYILKEPVAGISCAIAVNGKIHFTRGWGFQDIASKKEAHANTIFRHASIAKALCSVMAFRLHAQGKIDLSNRTRSYEPRLPPHHTHTVGQLLSCRGGVRHYK
;
A
#
# COMPACT_ATOMS: atom_id res chain seq x y z
N MET A 1 -16.92 -8.32 -57.48
CA MET A 1 -15.64 -8.67 -56.82
C MET A 1 -15.79 -8.42 -55.32
N LYS A 2 -15.89 -9.49 -54.52
CA LYS A 2 -16.01 -9.41 -53.05
C LYS A 2 -14.59 -9.40 -52.47
N ALA A 3 -14.24 -8.36 -51.72
CA ALA A 3 -13.01 -8.34 -50.92
C ALA A 3 -13.28 -9.08 -49.59
N PRO A 4 -12.35 -9.93 -49.10
CA PRO A 4 -12.53 -10.62 -47.84
C PRO A 4 -12.28 -9.67 -46.66
N ILE A 5 -13.19 -9.68 -45.69
CA ILE A 5 -13.06 -9.01 -44.40
C ILE A 5 -12.22 -9.91 -43.51
N PHE A 6 -10.96 -9.56 -43.27
CA PHE A 6 -10.12 -10.21 -42.27
C PHE A 6 -10.62 -9.83 -40.86
N HIS A 7 -11.23 -10.79 -40.15
CA HIS A 7 -11.44 -10.69 -38.71
C HIS A 7 -10.15 -11.03 -37.98
N ILE A 8 -9.39 -10.01 -37.58
CA ILE A 8 -8.26 -10.17 -36.66
C ILE A 8 -8.81 -10.14 -35.23
N HIS A 9 -9.08 -11.31 -34.66
CA HIS A 9 -9.15 -11.45 -33.20
C HIS A 9 -7.74 -11.44 -32.64
N ALA A 10 -7.17 -10.25 -32.43
CA ALA A 10 -5.98 -10.11 -31.61
C ALA A 10 -6.40 -10.18 -30.14
N VAL A 11 -6.50 -11.40 -29.61
CA VAL A 11 -6.39 -11.61 -28.16
C VAL A 11 -4.92 -11.36 -27.82
N PHE A 12 -4.59 -10.13 -27.44
CA PHE A 12 -3.29 -9.82 -26.83
C PHE A 12 -3.31 -10.38 -25.41
N THR A 13 -3.12 -11.69 -25.28
CA THR A 13 -2.59 -12.27 -24.05
C THR A 13 -1.13 -11.86 -24.02
N PHE A 14 -0.81 -10.75 -23.34
CA PHE A 14 0.56 -10.50 -22.92
C PHE A 14 0.93 -11.60 -21.92
N PHE A 15 1.43 -12.73 -22.44
CA PHE A 15 2.38 -13.53 -21.70
C PHE A 15 3.63 -12.65 -21.58
N LEU A 16 3.72 -11.85 -20.50
CA LEU A 16 5.05 -11.58 -19.97
C LEU A 16 5.62 -12.96 -19.67
N PRO A 17 6.76 -13.37 -20.28
CA PRO A 17 7.48 -14.50 -19.74
C PRO A 17 7.67 -14.19 -18.27
N ALA A 18 7.32 -15.14 -17.40
CA ALA A 18 7.67 -15.06 -16.00
C ALA A 18 9.20 -14.97 -15.97
N MET A 19 9.72 -13.74 -15.99
CA MET A 19 10.97 -13.47 -15.31
C MET A 19 10.67 -13.93 -13.90
N VAL A 20 11.18 -15.10 -13.58
CA VAL A 20 11.53 -15.45 -12.22
C VAL A 20 12.56 -14.39 -11.84
N CYS A 21 12.09 -13.19 -11.49
CA CYS A 21 12.89 -12.23 -10.79
C CYS A 21 13.33 -12.97 -9.55
N ALA A 22 14.63 -13.21 -9.41
CA ALA A 22 15.17 -13.69 -8.16
C ALA A 22 14.60 -12.79 -7.06
N GLN A 23 13.70 -13.34 -6.24
CA GLN A 23 13.24 -12.65 -5.05
C GLN A 23 14.52 -12.52 -4.21
N GLY A 24 14.98 -11.29 -3.98
CA GLY A 24 16.06 -11.06 -3.03
C GLY A 24 15.70 -11.67 -1.68
N MET A 25 16.66 -11.86 -0.78
CA MET A 25 16.34 -12.47 0.52
C MET A 25 15.29 -11.65 1.29
N LEU A 26 15.29 -10.33 1.07
CA LEU A 26 14.25 -9.43 1.51
C LEU A 26 13.01 -9.65 0.67
N ASP A 27 11.90 -9.83 1.36
CA ASP A 27 10.61 -10.02 0.74
C ASP A 27 10.04 -8.68 0.21
N GLN A 28 10.78 -8.00 -0.67
CA GLN A 28 10.49 -6.67 -1.23
C GLN A 28 10.80 -6.68 -2.73
N PRO A 29 10.03 -7.41 -3.57
CA PRO A 29 10.41 -7.63 -4.96
C PRO A 29 10.46 -6.33 -5.77
N ALA A 30 11.29 -6.34 -6.82
CA ALA A 30 11.61 -5.19 -7.67
C ALA A 30 10.55 -4.86 -8.72
N ILE A 31 9.64 -5.79 -8.99
CA ILE A 31 8.54 -5.59 -9.92
C ILE A 31 7.42 -4.77 -9.28
N GLU A 32 6.61 -4.13 -10.13
CA GLU A 32 5.33 -3.57 -9.71
C GLU A 32 4.46 -4.69 -9.12
N LEU A 33 4.11 -4.56 -7.85
CA LEU A 33 3.21 -5.49 -7.19
C LEU A 33 1.84 -4.88 -7.05
N ALA A 34 0.81 -5.70 -7.27
CA ALA A 34 -0.48 -5.42 -6.70
C ALA A 34 -0.40 -5.61 -5.18
N TRP A 35 -0.84 -4.59 -4.44
CA TRP A 35 -0.78 -4.54 -2.99
C TRP A 35 -2.07 -3.96 -2.43
N GLU A 36 -2.33 -4.25 -1.16
CA GLU A 36 -3.46 -3.74 -0.42
C GLU A 36 -3.00 -3.41 1.00
N ALA A 37 -3.49 -2.32 1.57
CA ALA A 37 -3.28 -2.02 2.99
C ALA A 37 -4.58 -1.57 3.65
N ARG A 38 -4.81 -2.01 4.88
CA ARG A 38 -5.94 -1.60 5.71
C ARG A 38 -5.48 -1.38 7.14
N ARG A 39 -6.19 -0.54 7.86
CA ARG A 39 -5.93 -0.19 9.27
C ARG A 39 -7.25 0.07 9.98
N ASP A 40 -7.18 0.16 11.29
CA ASP A 40 -8.32 0.41 12.18
C ASP A 40 -9.44 -0.61 12.01
N LEU A 41 -9.06 -1.85 11.70
CA LEU A 41 -10.00 -2.93 11.53
C LEU A 41 -10.36 -3.53 12.89
N SER A 42 -11.65 -3.78 13.12
CA SER A 42 -12.06 -4.71 14.16
C SER A 42 -11.55 -6.11 13.83
N GLU A 43 -11.46 -6.99 14.82
CA GLU A 43 -11.08 -8.40 14.59
C GLU A 43 -11.93 -9.09 13.51
N SER A 44 -13.26 -8.91 13.56
CA SER A 44 -14.16 -9.51 12.56
C SER A 44 -13.89 -8.98 11.15
N THR A 45 -13.62 -7.67 11.03
CA THR A 45 -13.33 -7.03 9.74
C THR A 45 -11.96 -7.45 9.22
N TYR A 46 -10.97 -7.57 10.11
CA TYR A 46 -9.63 -8.07 9.78
C TYR A 46 -9.71 -9.51 9.27
N ASN A 47 -10.41 -10.41 9.97
CA ASN A 47 -10.55 -11.81 9.55
C ASN A 47 -11.26 -11.92 8.19
N ALA A 48 -12.35 -11.16 7.98
CA ALA A 48 -13.04 -11.12 6.70
C ALA A 48 -12.12 -10.60 5.58
N LYS A 49 -11.31 -9.56 5.85
CA LYS A 49 -10.35 -9.02 4.87
C LYS A 49 -9.22 -10.02 4.59
N LEU A 50 -8.73 -10.72 5.60
CA LEU A 50 -7.69 -11.74 5.47
C LEU A 50 -8.15 -12.84 4.50
N GLU A 51 -9.38 -13.34 4.65
CA GLU A 51 -9.95 -14.34 3.75
C GLU A 51 -10.23 -13.78 2.34
N GLU A 52 -10.74 -12.55 2.23
CA GLU A 52 -10.89 -11.86 0.94
C GLU A 52 -9.55 -11.81 0.19
N MET A 53 -8.46 -11.49 0.89
CA MET A 53 -7.13 -11.39 0.30
C MET A 53 -6.56 -12.77 -0.07
N ARG A 54 -6.73 -13.79 0.78
CA ARG A 54 -6.39 -15.19 0.44
C ARG A 54 -7.08 -15.64 -0.85
N ASN A 55 -8.39 -15.42 -0.97
CA ASN A 55 -9.18 -15.78 -2.14
C ASN A 55 -8.77 -15.03 -3.42
N LYS A 56 -8.21 -13.82 -3.28
CA LYS A 56 -7.65 -13.04 -4.40
C LYS A 56 -6.20 -13.44 -4.73
N GLY A 57 -5.62 -14.43 -4.05
CA GLY A 57 -4.23 -14.86 -4.24
C GLY A 57 -3.21 -13.85 -3.71
N TYR A 58 -3.54 -13.16 -2.61
CA TYR A 58 -2.63 -12.30 -1.87
C TYR A 58 -2.16 -13.01 -0.60
N ARG A 59 -1.03 -12.54 -0.05
CA ARG A 59 -0.54 -12.93 1.27
C ARG A 59 -0.28 -11.72 2.14
N LEU A 60 -0.49 -11.90 3.44
CA LEU A 60 -0.16 -10.90 4.44
C LEU A 60 1.37 -10.83 4.60
N THR A 61 1.88 -9.64 4.86
CA THR A 61 3.33 -9.36 4.89
C THR A 61 3.78 -8.61 6.12
N ASP A 62 2.83 -7.94 6.78
CA ASP A 62 3.00 -7.01 7.89
C ASP A 62 1.65 -6.96 8.60
N VAL A 63 1.61 -7.11 9.93
CA VAL A 63 0.36 -7.07 10.70
C VAL A 63 0.49 -6.41 12.06
N GLU A 64 0.00 -5.18 12.16
CA GLU A 64 -0.06 -4.50 13.46
C GLU A 64 -1.27 -4.92 14.29
N VAL A 65 -1.04 -5.20 15.57
CA VAL A 65 -2.11 -5.49 16.53
C VAL A 65 -2.04 -4.55 17.73
N LEU A 66 -2.93 -3.56 17.75
CA LEU A 66 -3.12 -2.74 18.95
C LEU A 66 -4.01 -3.46 19.95
N GLY A 67 -3.47 -3.71 21.15
CA GLY A 67 -4.17 -4.27 22.29
C GLY A 67 -5.10 -3.30 23.05
N GLY A 68 -5.57 -3.75 24.20
CA GLY A 68 -6.51 -3.05 25.08
C GLY A 68 -7.69 -3.93 25.50
N GLY A 69 -8.89 -3.35 25.65
CA GLY A 69 -10.13 -4.10 25.88
C GLY A 69 -10.63 -4.85 24.64
N ALA A 70 -10.23 -4.39 23.46
CA ALA A 70 -10.47 -5.01 22.17
C ALA A 70 -9.24 -4.78 21.28
N ARG A 71 -9.05 -5.66 20.29
CA ARG A 71 -7.95 -5.55 19.33
C ARG A 71 -8.34 -4.71 18.13
N ILE A 72 -7.40 -3.88 17.69
CA ILE A 72 -7.49 -3.09 16.47
C ILE A 72 -6.34 -3.52 15.56
N TYR A 73 -6.65 -3.80 14.30
CA TYR A 73 -5.69 -4.36 13.36
C TYR A 73 -5.33 -3.38 12.25
N ALA A 74 -4.08 -3.46 11.82
CA ALA A 74 -3.68 -3.08 10.47
C ALA A 74 -3.02 -4.26 9.77
N GLY A 75 -2.96 -4.20 8.45
CA GLY A 75 -2.32 -5.21 7.65
C GLY A 75 -1.92 -4.69 6.29
N ILE A 76 -0.82 -5.24 5.78
CA ILE A 76 -0.35 -5.07 4.42
C ILE A 76 -0.37 -6.43 3.73
N TRP A 77 -0.98 -6.47 2.55
CA TRP A 77 -1.06 -7.65 1.71
C TRP A 77 -0.39 -7.38 0.37
N ARG A 78 0.31 -8.38 -0.15
CA ARG A 78 0.90 -8.37 -1.50
C ARG A 78 0.43 -9.55 -2.32
N LYS A 79 0.36 -9.39 -3.64
CA LYS A 79 0.07 -10.52 -4.54
C LYS A 79 1.10 -11.63 -4.31
N ASN A 80 0.62 -12.86 -4.10
CA ASN A 80 1.46 -14.02 -3.84
C ASN A 80 1.97 -14.62 -5.17
N VAL A 81 2.95 -13.96 -5.79
CA VAL A 81 3.38 -14.26 -7.17
C VAL A 81 4.04 -15.62 -7.34
N ASP A 82 4.65 -16.18 -6.29
CA ASP A 82 5.32 -17.48 -6.32
C ASP A 82 4.49 -18.58 -5.66
N ASN A 83 3.22 -18.28 -5.32
CA ASN A 83 2.28 -19.21 -4.70
C ASN A 83 2.87 -19.93 -3.47
N ARG A 84 3.71 -19.26 -2.67
CA ARG A 84 4.22 -19.86 -1.43
C ARG A 84 3.12 -20.00 -0.39
N ASN A 85 3.15 -21.08 0.36
CA ASN A 85 2.22 -21.23 1.48
C ASN A 85 2.57 -20.23 2.59
N TRP A 86 1.56 -19.79 3.33
CA TRP A 86 1.75 -18.83 4.41
C TRP A 86 0.66 -18.94 5.49
N GLU A 87 1.07 -18.68 6.72
CA GLU A 87 0.27 -18.82 7.93
C GLU A 87 0.37 -17.54 8.75
N VAL A 88 -0.72 -17.13 9.41
CA VAL A 88 -0.71 -15.99 10.34
C VAL A 88 -1.53 -16.33 11.56
N ASN A 89 -1.01 -16.02 12.74
CA ASN A 89 -1.75 -16.09 14.00
C ASN A 89 -1.44 -14.83 14.80
N THR A 90 -2.47 -14.22 15.39
CA THR A 90 -2.34 -12.95 16.11
C THR A 90 -2.86 -13.08 17.55
N ARG A 91 -2.90 -14.30 18.11
CA ARG A 91 -3.43 -14.54 19.47
C ARG A 91 -2.90 -15.83 20.12
N LEU A 92 -1.59 -15.96 20.21
CA LEU A 92 -0.96 -17.12 20.85
C LEU A 92 -0.52 -16.76 22.27
N SER A 93 -0.76 -17.64 23.24
CA SER A 93 -0.03 -17.59 24.51
C SER A 93 1.45 -17.86 24.27
N ASP A 94 2.33 -17.57 25.23
CA ASP A 94 3.77 -17.84 25.07
C ASP A 94 4.06 -19.32 24.73
N ARG A 95 3.36 -20.24 25.41
CA ARG A 95 3.46 -21.68 25.16
C ARG A 95 2.94 -22.06 23.76
N ALA A 96 1.75 -21.57 23.39
CA ALA A 96 1.16 -21.88 22.09
C ALA A 96 2.00 -21.29 20.94
N PHE A 97 2.64 -20.13 21.16
CA PHE A 97 3.59 -19.56 20.21
C PHE A 97 4.80 -20.48 20.04
N ALA A 98 5.40 -20.96 21.12
CA ALA A 98 6.53 -21.89 21.07
C ALA A 98 6.18 -23.18 20.30
N GLU A 99 5.04 -23.80 20.61
CA GLU A 99 4.57 -25.02 19.95
C GLU A 99 4.34 -24.79 18.44
N LYS A 100 3.73 -23.65 18.07
CA LYS A 100 3.49 -23.30 16.67
C LYS A 100 4.77 -22.96 15.92
N TRP A 101 5.70 -22.27 16.56
CA TRP A 101 7.02 -21.96 16.02
C TRP A 101 7.78 -23.24 15.66
N GLU A 102 7.84 -24.23 16.56
CA GLU A 102 8.50 -25.52 16.29
C GLU A 102 7.77 -26.30 15.19
N THR A 103 6.44 -26.33 15.24
CA THR A 103 5.62 -27.02 14.24
C THR A 103 5.88 -26.46 12.84
N LEU A 104 5.85 -25.14 12.68
CA LEU A 104 6.02 -24.49 11.38
C LEU A 104 7.48 -24.57 10.90
N LYS A 105 8.46 -24.44 11.80
CA LYS A 105 9.87 -24.69 11.49
C LYS A 105 10.09 -26.09 10.93
N ASN A 106 9.56 -27.11 11.58
CA ASN A 106 9.67 -28.51 11.14
C ASN A 106 8.95 -28.78 9.80
N LYS A 107 7.96 -27.94 9.44
CA LYS A 107 7.30 -27.96 8.13
C LYS A 107 8.04 -27.14 7.06
N GLY A 108 9.20 -26.56 7.37
CA GLY A 108 9.98 -25.76 6.42
C GLY A 108 9.47 -24.32 6.26
N TYR A 109 8.78 -23.76 7.25
CA TYR A 109 8.38 -22.36 7.25
C TYR A 109 9.38 -21.50 8.03
N ARG A 110 9.39 -20.20 7.74
CA ARG A 110 10.14 -19.17 8.50
C ARG A 110 9.22 -18.01 8.87
N PRO A 111 9.40 -17.41 10.06
CA PRO A 111 8.72 -16.17 10.40
C PRO A 111 9.26 -15.02 9.53
N VAL A 112 8.40 -14.04 9.25
CA VAL A 112 8.76 -12.79 8.55
C VAL A 112 8.36 -11.54 9.34
N ASP A 113 7.52 -11.71 10.35
CA ASP A 113 6.89 -10.65 11.14
C ASP A 113 6.48 -11.28 12.49
N GLN A 114 6.75 -10.60 13.61
CA GLN A 114 6.46 -11.04 14.97
C GLN A 114 5.88 -9.90 15.81
N GLU A 115 4.70 -10.16 16.38
CA GLU A 115 3.90 -9.16 17.05
C GLU A 115 3.68 -9.48 18.52
N PHE A 116 3.53 -8.43 19.33
CA PHE A 116 3.06 -8.50 20.70
C PHE A 116 1.88 -7.56 20.93
N HIS A 117 0.91 -8.02 21.71
CA HIS A 117 -0.10 -7.13 22.28
C HIS A 117 -0.64 -7.68 23.60
N ALA A 118 -1.10 -6.77 24.45
CA ALA A 118 -1.86 -7.12 25.65
C ALA A 118 -3.38 -7.00 25.37
N LEU A 119 -4.14 -8.07 25.60
CA LEU A 119 -5.61 -8.06 25.53
C LEU A 119 -6.16 -8.31 26.93
N ASN A 120 -6.91 -7.34 27.47
CA ASN A 120 -7.40 -7.37 28.85
C ASN A 120 -6.28 -7.64 29.88
N GLY A 121 -5.11 -7.04 29.67
CA GLY A 121 -3.93 -7.22 30.53
C GLY A 121 -3.16 -8.53 30.31
N MET A 122 -3.66 -9.45 29.47
CA MET A 122 -3.00 -10.72 29.19
C MET A 122 -2.08 -10.61 27.96
N PRO A 123 -0.82 -11.09 28.03
CA PRO A 123 0.11 -11.03 26.92
C PRO A 123 -0.22 -12.05 25.85
N TYR A 124 -0.23 -11.61 24.59
CA TYR A 124 -0.38 -12.46 23.42
C TYR A 124 0.68 -12.13 22.37
N TYR A 125 1.10 -13.17 21.67
CA TYR A 125 2.08 -13.11 20.61
C TYR A 125 1.40 -13.43 19.28
N GLY A 126 1.90 -12.80 18.22
CA GLY A 126 1.51 -13.06 16.85
C GLY A 126 2.72 -13.22 15.95
N ALA A 127 2.51 -13.82 14.79
CA ALA A 127 3.50 -13.83 13.73
C ALA A 127 2.88 -14.19 12.38
N ILE A 128 3.61 -13.82 11.33
CA ILE A 128 3.40 -14.28 9.97
C ILE A 128 4.54 -15.25 9.63
N TRP A 129 4.18 -16.42 9.11
CA TRP A 129 5.12 -17.41 8.61
C TRP A 129 4.89 -17.65 7.12
N VAL A 130 5.99 -17.85 6.39
CA VAL A 130 5.97 -18.22 4.97
C VAL A 130 6.77 -19.49 4.76
N GLU A 131 6.36 -20.29 3.79
CA GLU A 131 7.15 -21.42 3.29
C GLU A 131 8.54 -20.91 2.84
N ASN A 132 9.59 -21.51 3.39
CA ASN A 132 10.97 -21.08 3.18
C ASN A 132 11.53 -21.65 1.87
N LYS A 133 10.94 -21.27 0.74
CA LYS A 133 11.33 -21.74 -0.60
C LYS A 133 12.79 -21.42 -0.95
N GLU A 134 13.34 -20.35 -0.37
CA GLU A 134 14.73 -19.94 -0.60
C GLU A 134 15.76 -20.74 0.21
N ASN A 135 15.30 -21.63 1.11
CA ASN A 135 16.12 -22.39 2.04
C ASN A 135 17.12 -21.48 2.78
N LEU A 136 16.62 -20.35 3.29
CA LEU A 136 17.41 -19.40 4.07
C LEU A 136 17.52 -19.91 5.50
N LYS A 137 18.71 -19.82 6.09
CA LYS A 137 18.83 -19.97 7.55
C LYS A 137 18.14 -18.79 8.22
N TRP A 138 17.52 -19.04 9.36
CA TRP A 138 16.82 -18.00 10.11
C TRP A 138 16.84 -18.33 11.61
N ALA A 139 16.64 -17.31 12.42
CA ALA A 139 16.39 -17.43 13.85
C ALA A 139 15.37 -16.40 14.27
N SER A 140 14.63 -16.68 15.33
CA SER A 140 13.69 -15.70 15.87
C SER A 140 13.58 -15.82 17.38
N PHE A 141 13.41 -14.68 18.03
CA PHE A 141 13.47 -14.55 19.49
C PHE A 141 12.34 -13.67 19.97
N ARG A 142 11.92 -13.88 21.22
CA ARG A 142 10.92 -13.08 21.92
C ARG A 142 11.28 -13.02 23.40
N LYS A 143 10.74 -12.04 24.12
CA LYS A 143 10.98 -11.78 25.54
C LYS A 143 12.46 -11.53 25.85
N LEU A 144 13.20 -10.95 24.91
CA LEU A 144 14.58 -10.56 25.15
C LEU A 144 14.61 -9.34 26.07
N THR A 145 15.48 -9.34 27.07
CA THR A 145 15.83 -8.12 27.81
C THR A 145 16.73 -7.22 26.95
N ALA A 146 16.99 -5.99 27.38
CA ALA A 146 17.97 -5.12 26.71
C ALA A 146 19.37 -5.78 26.57
N ALA A 147 19.80 -6.56 27.57
CA ALA A 147 21.04 -7.32 27.53
C ALA A 147 20.95 -8.49 26.53
N GLY A 148 19.87 -9.27 26.59
CA GLY A 148 19.65 -10.39 25.65
C GLY A 148 19.52 -9.94 24.19
N PHE A 149 18.90 -8.78 23.95
CA PHE A 149 18.89 -8.14 22.64
C PHE A 149 20.31 -7.88 22.13
N SER A 150 21.15 -7.27 22.97
CA SER A 150 22.52 -6.91 22.61
C SER A 150 23.39 -8.14 22.37
N GLU A 151 23.19 -9.20 23.16
CA GLU A 151 23.82 -10.51 22.97
C GLU A 151 23.42 -11.14 21.63
N LYS A 152 22.12 -11.22 21.33
CA LYS A 152 21.66 -11.76 20.04
C LYS A 152 22.08 -10.92 18.85
N GLN A 153 22.11 -9.60 18.98
CA GLN A 153 22.69 -8.75 17.95
C GLN A 153 24.18 -9.08 17.73
N ALA A 154 24.97 -9.25 18.78
CA ALA A 154 26.38 -9.60 18.65
C ALA A 154 26.61 -11.01 18.06
N GLU A 155 25.76 -11.98 18.39
CA GLU A 155 25.82 -13.37 17.90
C GLU A 155 25.46 -13.46 16.40
N TYR A 156 24.45 -12.71 15.95
CA TYR A 156 23.89 -12.86 14.59
C TYR A 156 24.47 -11.90 13.56
N LYS A 157 25.10 -10.80 14.00
CA LYS A 157 25.39 -9.66 13.11
C LYS A 157 26.29 -9.97 11.89
N ASP A 158 27.15 -10.98 11.99
CA ASP A 158 28.15 -11.27 10.96
C ASP A 158 27.59 -12.10 9.79
N ARG A 159 26.49 -12.83 10.00
CA ARG A 159 25.92 -13.76 8.98
C ARG A 159 24.44 -13.53 8.69
N TYR A 160 23.76 -12.78 9.54
CA TYR A 160 22.32 -12.56 9.44
C TYR A 160 22.01 -11.07 9.44
N MET A 161 20.80 -10.73 9.02
CA MET A 161 20.23 -9.40 9.08
C MET A 161 18.89 -9.47 9.82
N PRO A 162 18.57 -8.50 10.70
CA PRO A 162 17.25 -8.44 11.30
C PRO A 162 16.25 -8.00 10.23
N VAL A 163 15.14 -8.72 10.11
CA VAL A 163 14.05 -8.45 9.15
C VAL A 163 12.75 -8.08 9.84
N ASP A 164 12.73 -8.15 11.17
CA ASP A 164 11.62 -7.71 11.99
C ASP A 164 12.09 -7.45 13.43
N LEU A 165 11.45 -6.49 14.09
CA LEU A 165 11.71 -6.07 15.46
C LEU A 165 10.39 -5.62 16.05
N ASP A 166 10.06 -6.08 17.25
CA ASP A 166 8.95 -5.54 18.04
C ASP A 166 9.44 -5.21 19.45
N VAL A 167 8.91 -4.14 20.03
CA VAL A 167 9.32 -3.60 21.33
C VAL A 167 8.09 -3.40 22.22
N TYR A 168 8.04 -4.13 23.33
CA TYR A 168 6.88 -4.17 24.20
C TYR A 168 7.25 -4.22 25.67
N GLU A 169 6.25 -4.14 26.54
CA GLU A 169 6.41 -4.19 27.98
C GLU A 169 5.55 -5.32 28.58
N ILE A 170 6.14 -6.09 29.49
CA ILE A 170 5.41 -7.04 30.34
C ILE A 170 5.79 -6.75 31.79
N GLY A 171 4.79 -6.36 32.60
CA GLY A 171 4.99 -6.12 34.03
C GLY A 171 6.03 -5.02 34.35
N GLY A 172 6.06 -3.93 33.57
CA GLY A 172 7.04 -2.85 33.74
C GLY A 172 8.42 -3.12 33.14
N GLN A 173 8.67 -4.34 32.64
CA GLN A 173 9.92 -4.69 31.99
C GLN A 173 9.79 -4.55 30.47
N GLN A 174 10.60 -3.68 29.89
CA GLN A 174 10.73 -3.56 28.45
C GLN A 174 11.45 -4.79 27.86
N LEU A 175 10.85 -5.36 26.83
CA LEU A 175 11.28 -6.57 26.14
C LEU A 175 11.29 -6.37 24.62
N TYR A 176 11.98 -7.27 23.93
CA TYR A 176 12.17 -7.22 22.49
C TYR A 176 11.88 -8.58 21.85
N SER A 177 11.32 -8.55 20.64
CA SER A 177 11.29 -9.67 19.70
C SER A 177 12.15 -9.33 18.47
N LEU A 178 12.76 -10.34 17.87
CA LEU A 178 13.61 -10.18 16.69
C LEU A 178 13.43 -11.35 15.74
N VAL A 179 13.34 -11.07 14.45
CA VAL A 179 13.49 -12.08 13.39
C VAL A 179 14.78 -11.81 12.64
N TRP A 180 15.64 -12.84 12.54
CA TRP A 180 16.90 -12.81 11.82
C TRP A 180 16.84 -13.73 10.60
N LEU A 181 17.32 -13.24 9.47
CA LEU A 181 17.40 -13.98 8.21
C LEU A 181 18.84 -14.00 7.70
N GLU A 182 19.27 -15.12 7.12
CA GLU A 182 20.60 -15.27 6.53
C GLU A 182 20.85 -14.18 5.49
N ASN A 183 21.95 -13.45 5.65
CA ASN A 183 22.29 -12.30 4.83
C ASN A 183 22.97 -12.71 3.51
N LYS A 184 22.30 -13.52 2.68
CA LYS A 184 22.89 -14.06 1.44
C LYS A 184 23.31 -12.97 0.43
N ASP A 185 22.60 -11.85 0.43
CA ASP A 185 22.90 -10.73 -0.48
C ASP A 185 24.00 -9.81 0.07
N ASN A 186 24.58 -10.11 1.24
CA ASN A 186 25.60 -9.30 1.91
C ASN A 186 25.23 -7.82 2.05
N LEU A 187 23.94 -7.53 2.30
CA LEU A 187 23.48 -6.16 2.49
C LEU A 187 24.08 -5.59 3.77
N LYS A 188 24.61 -4.37 3.72
CA LYS A 188 24.88 -3.65 4.97
C LYS A 188 23.56 -3.30 5.63
N TRP A 189 23.53 -3.36 6.95
CA TRP A 189 22.36 -2.99 7.73
C TRP A 189 22.78 -2.38 9.06
N ALA A 190 21.83 -1.72 9.72
CA ALA A 190 21.98 -1.27 11.09
C ALA A 190 20.66 -1.44 11.83
N ILE A 191 20.73 -1.81 13.10
CA ILE A 191 19.59 -1.80 14.02
C ILE A 191 19.90 -0.83 15.15
N GLN A 192 18.98 0.07 15.43
CA GLN A 192 19.09 1.06 16.49
C GLN A 192 17.83 1.05 17.32
N ARG A 193 18.00 1.21 18.64
CA ARG A 193 16.91 1.32 19.61
C ARG A 193 17.16 2.53 20.51
N ASP A 194 16.15 2.88 21.28
CA ASP A 194 16.16 3.98 22.24
C ASP A 194 16.39 5.35 21.58
N ILE A 195 15.97 5.49 20.31
CA ILE A 195 16.08 6.73 19.55
C ILE A 195 15.07 7.72 20.13
N ALA A 196 15.56 8.85 20.66
CA ALA A 196 14.67 9.90 21.14
C ALA A 196 13.79 10.43 20.01
N ARG A 197 12.51 10.70 20.30
CA ARG A 197 11.51 11.16 19.31
C ARG A 197 11.99 12.31 18.41
N GLY A 198 12.61 13.34 19.00
CA GLY A 198 13.15 14.49 18.26
C GLY A 198 14.41 14.20 17.44
N LYS A 199 15.05 13.05 17.62
CA LYS A 199 16.31 12.64 16.96
C LYS A 199 16.11 11.72 15.77
N LEU A 200 14.92 11.13 15.61
CA LEU A 200 14.61 10.28 14.47
C LEU A 200 14.83 10.97 13.11
N PRO A 201 14.42 12.24 12.87
CA PRO A 201 14.69 12.90 11.58
C PRO A 201 16.18 13.04 11.25
N GLU A 202 17.01 13.34 12.25
CA GLU A 202 18.46 13.44 12.09
C GLU A 202 19.07 12.09 11.72
N GLN A 203 18.63 11.01 12.37
CA GLN A 203 19.08 9.65 12.04
C GLN A 203 18.63 9.20 10.66
N VAL A 204 17.37 9.45 10.30
CA VAL A 204 16.84 9.19 8.94
C VAL A 204 17.72 9.84 7.90
N LYS A 205 18.07 11.11 8.08
CA LYS A 205 18.97 11.82 7.17
C LYS A 205 20.37 11.20 7.16
N ALA A 206 20.97 10.96 8.33
CA ALA A 206 22.33 10.43 8.43
C ALA A 206 22.50 9.05 7.77
N PHE A 207 21.50 8.17 7.88
CA PHE A 207 21.48 6.88 7.18
C PHE A 207 21.23 7.04 5.68
N SER A 208 20.31 7.93 5.29
CA SER A 208 20.05 8.23 3.87
C SER A 208 21.30 8.74 3.15
N ASP A 209 22.04 9.66 3.77
CA ASP A 209 23.29 10.21 3.22
C ASP A 209 24.38 9.13 3.05
N LYS A 210 24.31 8.04 3.84
CA LYS A 210 25.19 6.87 3.73
C LYS A 210 24.67 5.79 2.77
N GLY A 211 23.57 6.05 2.05
CA GLY A 211 22.99 5.11 1.10
C GLY A 211 22.08 4.05 1.71
N PHE A 212 21.62 4.22 2.96
CA PHE A 212 20.65 3.33 3.60
C PHE A 212 19.22 3.84 3.40
N ARG A 213 18.26 2.94 3.59
CA ARG A 213 16.84 3.26 3.72
C ARG A 213 16.25 2.65 4.98
N LEU A 214 15.22 3.30 5.51
CA LEU A 214 14.47 2.74 6.63
C LEU A 214 13.72 1.51 6.14
N TYR A 215 13.83 0.40 6.89
CA TYR A 215 13.24 -0.89 6.53
C TYR A 215 12.07 -1.25 7.46
N LYS A 216 12.26 -1.13 8.77
CA LYS A 216 11.25 -1.27 9.83
C LYS A 216 11.45 -0.17 10.86
N ILE A 217 10.38 0.22 11.55
CA ILE A 217 10.42 1.22 12.61
C ILE A 217 9.46 0.77 13.69
N GLU A 218 9.81 0.95 14.95
CA GLU A 218 8.94 0.67 16.10
C GLU A 218 8.81 1.93 16.94
N MET A 219 7.64 2.19 17.51
CA MET A 219 7.46 3.23 18.52
C MET A 219 7.00 2.63 19.84
N TYR A 220 7.72 2.94 20.90
CA TYR A 220 7.39 2.49 22.24
C TYR A 220 7.63 3.61 23.26
N GLU A 221 7.04 3.47 24.43
CA GLU A 221 7.32 4.35 25.57
C GLU A 221 8.37 3.69 26.47
N GLN A 222 9.34 4.48 26.91
CA GLN A 222 10.37 4.06 27.86
C GLN A 222 10.49 5.16 28.92
N ASN A 223 10.25 4.81 30.18
CA ASN A 223 10.26 5.74 31.31
C ASN A 223 9.38 6.99 31.06
N GLY A 224 8.19 6.79 30.48
CA GLY A 224 7.23 7.88 30.18
C GLY A 224 7.60 8.77 28.98
N ALA A 225 8.65 8.42 28.22
CA ALA A 225 9.06 9.16 27.03
C ALA A 225 9.00 8.30 25.77
N ALA A 226 8.47 8.85 24.68
CA ALA A 226 8.44 8.19 23.38
C ALA A 226 9.87 7.93 22.86
N ARG A 227 10.07 6.73 22.34
CA ARG A 227 11.30 6.24 21.73
C ARG A 227 10.96 5.53 20.43
N TYR A 228 11.95 5.45 19.55
CA TYR A 228 11.89 4.60 18.38
C TYR A 228 12.98 3.53 18.42
N ALA A 229 12.67 2.41 17.80
CA ALA A 229 13.68 1.53 17.24
C ALA A 229 13.52 1.45 15.72
N ALA A 230 14.59 1.11 15.02
CA ALA A 230 14.63 1.14 13.57
C ALA A 230 15.61 0.11 13.03
N ILE A 231 15.22 -0.53 11.93
CA ILE A 231 16.10 -1.32 11.08
C ILE A 231 16.37 -0.52 9.81
N TRP A 232 17.64 -0.38 9.47
CA TRP A 232 18.14 0.28 8.26
C TRP A 232 18.80 -0.76 7.37
N VAL A 233 18.55 -0.70 6.07
CA VAL A 233 19.19 -1.59 5.08
C VAL A 233 19.82 -0.76 3.97
N GLU A 234 20.96 -1.22 3.44
CA GLU A 234 21.62 -0.60 2.30
C GLU A 234 20.67 -0.58 1.09
N ASN A 235 20.50 0.60 0.49
CA ASN A 235 19.62 0.78 -0.66
C ASN A 235 20.39 0.54 -1.96
N THR A 236 20.97 -0.65 -2.11
CA THR A 236 21.76 -1.05 -3.29
C THR A 236 20.97 -0.92 -4.60
N GLU A 237 19.66 -1.17 -4.52
CA GLU A 237 18.71 -1.06 -5.64
C GLU A 237 18.39 0.39 -6.04
N LYS A 238 18.83 1.39 -5.24
CA LYS A 238 18.54 2.82 -5.46
C LYS A 238 17.04 3.10 -5.62
N ARG A 239 16.21 2.39 -4.86
CA ARG A 239 14.76 2.64 -4.86
C ARG A 239 14.46 3.97 -4.18
N TYR A 240 13.52 4.70 -4.76
CA TYR A 240 12.94 5.82 -4.04
C TYR A 240 12.12 5.30 -2.86
N TRP A 241 12.21 5.98 -1.72
CA TRP A 241 11.47 5.62 -0.52
C TRP A 241 11.08 6.86 0.28
N GLN A 242 10.10 6.70 1.16
CA GLN A 242 9.59 7.75 2.04
C GLN A 242 9.21 7.16 3.39
N ALA A 243 9.41 7.90 4.48
CA ALA A 243 8.90 7.54 5.79
C ALA A 243 8.15 8.73 6.41
N ARG A 244 7.07 8.44 7.14
CA ARG A 244 6.32 9.42 7.94
C ARG A 244 5.91 8.75 9.24
N TYR A 245 5.99 9.49 10.35
CA TYR A 245 5.76 9.02 11.70
C TYR A 245 5.03 10.11 12.49
N ASP A 246 4.51 9.77 13.67
CA ASP A 246 3.71 10.66 14.53
C ASP A 246 2.47 11.23 13.85
N LEU A 247 1.86 10.43 12.97
CA LEU A 247 0.70 10.81 12.20
C LEU A 247 -0.57 10.44 12.96
N ASP A 248 -1.53 11.35 13.04
CA ASP A 248 -2.90 10.95 13.37
C ASP A 248 -3.55 10.27 12.16
N GLU A 249 -4.76 9.75 12.36
CA GLU A 249 -5.55 9.07 11.32
C GLU A 249 -5.67 9.91 10.03
N ASN A 250 -5.96 11.20 10.14
CA ASN A 250 -6.23 12.05 8.98
C ASN A 250 -4.93 12.31 8.20
N ARG A 251 -3.84 12.63 8.91
CA ARG A 251 -2.52 12.84 8.30
C ARG A 251 -1.98 11.56 7.65
N PHE A 252 -2.12 10.41 8.31
CA PHE A 252 -1.70 9.14 7.73
C PHE A 252 -2.49 8.78 6.47
N ARG A 253 -3.81 8.96 6.50
CA ARG A 253 -4.65 8.79 5.30
C ARG A 253 -4.14 9.67 4.16
N ASN A 254 -3.95 10.97 4.40
CA ASN A 254 -3.55 11.91 3.33
C ASN A 254 -2.19 11.53 2.74
N TRP A 255 -1.18 11.22 3.57
CA TRP A 255 0.13 10.77 3.08
C TRP A 255 0.05 9.47 2.29
N ARG A 256 -0.71 8.49 2.78
CA ARG A 256 -0.91 7.22 2.07
C ARG A 256 -1.50 7.45 0.68
N GLN A 257 -2.50 8.32 0.55
CA GLN A 257 -3.13 8.64 -0.73
C GLN A 257 -2.12 9.34 -1.67
N ARG A 258 -1.40 10.35 -1.15
CA ARG A 258 -0.37 11.08 -1.91
C ARG A 258 0.75 10.18 -2.41
N PHE A 259 1.24 9.25 -1.59
CA PHE A 259 2.29 8.32 -2.00
C PHE A 259 1.80 7.26 -2.98
N ARG A 260 0.58 6.74 -2.83
CA ARG A 260 -0.02 5.85 -3.83
C ARG A 260 -0.13 6.52 -5.20
N ASP A 261 -0.61 7.76 -5.22
CA ASP A 261 -0.75 8.54 -6.46
C ASP A 261 0.61 8.74 -7.15
N ARG A 262 1.68 8.93 -6.37
CA ARG A 262 3.05 9.08 -6.89
C ARG A 262 3.71 7.76 -7.32
N GLY A 263 3.05 6.61 -7.14
CA GLY A 263 3.60 5.30 -7.53
C GLY A 263 4.39 4.57 -6.43
N TYR A 264 4.23 4.96 -5.16
CA TYR A 264 4.78 4.21 -4.04
C TYR A 264 3.77 3.19 -3.49
N ARG A 265 4.28 2.09 -2.92
CA ARG A 265 3.52 1.16 -2.07
C ARG A 265 3.88 1.34 -0.61
N LEU A 266 2.92 1.08 0.28
CA LEU A 266 3.21 0.98 1.72
C LEU A 266 3.87 -0.38 1.98
N GLU A 267 5.00 -0.38 2.67
CA GLU A 267 5.84 -1.57 2.88
C GLU A 267 5.95 -1.96 4.37
N SER A 268 5.93 -0.98 5.29
CA SER A 268 5.65 -1.23 6.72
C SER A 268 4.70 -0.16 7.23
N LEU A 269 3.88 -0.54 8.20
CA LEU A 269 2.91 0.28 8.88
C LEU A 269 2.99 -0.03 10.36
N GLU A 270 3.08 0.99 11.19
CA GLU A 270 3.06 0.83 12.65
C GLU A 270 1.85 1.50 13.26
N MET A 271 1.28 0.89 14.30
CA MET A 271 0.23 1.51 15.10
C MET A 271 0.60 1.54 16.58
N TYR A 272 0.55 2.72 17.19
CA TYR A 272 0.89 2.86 18.60
C TYR A 272 0.00 3.84 19.34
N ARG A 273 -0.15 3.61 20.65
CA ARG A 273 -0.84 4.54 21.55
C ARG A 273 0.18 5.50 22.14
N SER A 274 -0.12 6.79 22.08
CA SER A 274 0.61 7.81 22.83
C SER A 274 -0.38 8.85 23.34
N GLN A 275 -0.33 9.16 24.64
CA GLN A 275 -1.22 10.12 25.30
C GLN A 275 -2.72 9.89 24.98
N GLY A 276 -3.16 8.62 25.00
CA GLY A 276 -4.54 8.23 24.75
C GLY A 276 -5.00 8.29 23.28
N LYS A 277 -4.11 8.64 22.34
CA LYS A 277 -4.40 8.69 20.90
C LYS A 277 -3.67 7.58 20.17
N ILE A 278 -4.29 7.05 19.12
CA ILE A 278 -3.61 6.18 18.16
C ILE A 278 -2.86 7.06 17.17
N LEU A 279 -1.59 6.75 16.99
CA LEU A 279 -0.70 7.35 16.01
C LEU A 279 -0.16 6.26 15.09
N TYR A 280 0.26 6.69 13.91
CA TYR A 280 0.73 5.81 12.85
C TYR A 280 2.13 6.22 12.39
N ALA A 281 2.94 5.23 12.05
CA ALA A 281 4.10 5.39 11.18
C ALA A 281 3.93 4.57 9.91
N GLY A 282 4.62 4.95 8.86
CA GLY A 282 4.64 4.18 7.62
C GLY A 282 5.92 4.39 6.85
N ILE A 283 6.31 3.33 6.15
CA ILE A 283 7.44 3.30 5.23
C ILE A 283 6.88 2.96 3.85
N TRP A 284 7.17 3.80 2.86
CA TRP A 284 6.73 3.63 1.49
C TRP A 284 7.93 3.41 0.59
N LEU A 285 7.83 2.42 -0.30
CA LEU A 285 8.86 2.06 -1.25
C LEU A 285 8.32 2.26 -2.68
N GLU A 286 9.21 2.61 -3.59
CA GLU A 286 8.91 2.68 -5.02
C GLU A 286 8.28 1.37 -5.52
N ASN A 287 7.16 1.50 -6.22
CA ASN A 287 6.42 0.38 -6.81
C ASN A 287 6.21 0.52 -8.31
N ASP A 288 6.22 1.74 -8.83
CA ASP A 288 5.79 2.06 -10.18
C ASP A 288 6.72 3.13 -10.77
N GLU A 289 7.01 3.06 -12.07
CA GLU A 289 7.87 4.01 -12.78
C GLU A 289 7.38 5.47 -12.69
N ARG A 290 6.10 5.69 -12.37
CA ARG A 290 5.52 7.01 -12.09
C ARG A 290 6.33 7.80 -11.07
N VAL A 291 6.98 7.11 -10.12
CA VAL A 291 7.87 7.75 -9.13
C VAL A 291 9.02 8.52 -9.81
N ARG A 292 9.47 8.03 -10.97
CA ARG A 292 10.61 8.57 -11.73
C ARG A 292 10.21 9.43 -12.91
N TRP A 293 8.92 9.71 -13.12
CA TRP A 293 8.49 10.45 -14.30
C TRP A 293 9.01 11.90 -14.26
N PRO A 294 9.82 12.33 -15.25
CA PRO A 294 10.63 13.55 -15.15
C PRO A 294 9.82 14.85 -15.10
N LEU A 295 8.58 14.84 -15.60
CA LEU A 295 7.70 16.02 -15.61
C LEU A 295 6.89 16.17 -14.31
N SER A 296 7.03 15.25 -13.35
CA SER A 296 6.23 15.25 -12.12
C SER A 296 6.29 16.58 -11.37
N ASP A 297 7.50 17.12 -11.19
CA ASP A 297 7.69 18.38 -10.45
C ASP A 297 7.16 19.59 -11.21
N GLN A 298 7.24 19.59 -12.55
CA GLN A 298 6.70 20.66 -13.38
C GLN A 298 5.17 20.68 -13.31
N VAL A 299 4.53 19.50 -13.39
CA VAL A 299 3.08 19.37 -13.21
C VAL A 299 2.68 19.80 -11.80
N ASP A 300 3.43 19.36 -10.77
CA ASP A 300 3.17 19.73 -9.38
C ASP A 300 3.19 21.25 -9.17
N LYS A 301 4.25 21.92 -9.64
CA LYS A 301 4.39 23.38 -9.56
C LYS A 301 3.27 24.11 -10.32
N THR A 302 2.92 23.62 -11.50
CA THR A 302 1.89 24.25 -12.36
C THR A 302 0.51 24.20 -11.70
N VAL A 303 0.08 23.01 -11.25
CA VAL A 303 -1.24 22.84 -10.63
C VAL A 303 -1.30 23.52 -9.27
N GLN A 304 -0.23 23.43 -8.47
CA GLN A 304 -0.14 24.13 -7.20
C GLN A 304 -0.23 25.66 -7.39
N GLY A 305 0.45 26.19 -8.42
CA GLY A 305 0.38 27.61 -8.76
C GLY A 305 -1.02 28.08 -9.18
N TYR A 306 -1.78 27.21 -9.86
CA TYR A 306 -3.18 27.48 -10.21
C TYR A 306 -4.08 27.50 -8.97
N ILE A 307 -3.97 26.49 -8.10
CA ILE A 307 -4.79 26.39 -6.87
C ILE A 307 -4.55 27.55 -5.91
N LEU A 308 -3.33 28.10 -5.85
CA LEU A 308 -3.03 29.26 -5.00
C LEU A 308 -3.65 30.57 -5.52
N LYS A 309 -4.05 30.64 -6.80
CA LYS A 309 -4.60 31.84 -7.43
C LYS A 309 -6.12 31.82 -7.58
N GLU A 310 -6.70 30.63 -7.66
CA GLU A 310 -8.10 30.42 -7.96
C GLU A 310 -8.87 29.89 -6.73
N PRO A 311 -10.17 30.19 -6.57
CA PRO A 311 -10.98 29.70 -5.47
C PRO A 311 -11.38 28.22 -5.67
N VAL A 312 -10.39 27.32 -5.75
CA VAL A 312 -10.58 25.89 -6.00
C VAL A 312 -10.31 25.10 -4.73
N ALA A 313 -11.33 24.37 -4.26
CA ALA A 313 -11.21 23.54 -3.06
C ALA A 313 -10.22 22.39 -3.26
N GLY A 314 -10.27 21.69 -4.40
CA GLY A 314 -9.37 20.60 -4.72
C GLY A 314 -9.45 20.17 -6.18
N ILE A 315 -8.36 19.60 -6.68
CA ILE A 315 -8.19 19.13 -8.06
C ILE A 315 -7.54 17.75 -8.01
N SER A 316 -7.93 16.85 -8.92
CA SER A 316 -7.13 15.68 -9.28
C SER A 316 -6.69 15.75 -10.74
N CYS A 317 -5.51 15.22 -11.02
CA CYS A 317 -4.94 15.14 -12.35
C CYS A 317 -4.44 13.72 -12.60
N ALA A 318 -4.67 13.23 -13.82
CA ALA A 318 -4.03 12.05 -14.37
C ALA A 318 -3.50 12.40 -15.77
N ILE A 319 -2.25 12.00 -16.07
CA ILE A 319 -1.64 12.19 -17.38
C ILE A 319 -1.30 10.82 -17.94
N ALA A 320 -1.91 10.50 -19.09
CA ALA A 320 -1.65 9.28 -19.82
C ALA A 320 -0.99 9.59 -21.17
N VAL A 321 0.09 8.89 -21.49
CA VAL A 321 0.83 8.99 -22.76
C VAL A 321 0.99 7.58 -23.31
N ASN A 322 0.70 7.38 -24.60
CA ASN A 322 0.81 6.07 -25.26
C ASN A 322 0.07 4.93 -24.52
N GLY A 323 -1.11 5.23 -23.97
CA GLY A 323 -1.93 4.25 -23.25
C GLY A 323 -1.48 3.93 -21.82
N LYS A 324 -0.40 4.55 -21.32
CA LYS A 324 0.10 4.37 -19.95
C LYS A 324 -0.08 5.62 -19.11
N ILE A 325 -0.47 5.44 -17.86
CA ILE A 325 -0.56 6.54 -16.88
C ILE A 325 0.83 6.82 -16.33
N HIS A 326 1.36 8.02 -16.59
CA HIS A 326 2.68 8.45 -16.11
C HIS A 326 2.63 9.35 -14.89
N PHE A 327 1.46 9.90 -14.59
CA PHE A 327 1.29 10.78 -13.45
C PHE A 327 -0.13 10.71 -12.95
N THR A 328 -0.27 10.66 -11.64
CA THR A 328 -1.54 10.87 -10.95
C THR A 328 -1.28 11.63 -9.67
N ARG A 329 -2.15 12.58 -9.33
CA ARG A 329 -2.07 13.32 -8.07
C ARG A 329 -3.36 14.07 -7.78
N GLY A 330 -3.62 14.35 -6.50
CA GLY A 330 -4.56 15.38 -6.08
C GLY A 330 -3.89 16.49 -5.27
N TRP A 331 -4.59 17.64 -5.22
CA TRP A 331 -4.20 18.84 -4.48
C TRP A 331 -5.43 19.49 -3.86
N GLY A 332 -5.20 20.28 -2.81
CA GLY A 332 -6.28 20.85 -2.02
C GLY A 332 -7.05 19.76 -1.28
N PHE A 333 -8.34 19.97 -1.09
CA PHE A 333 -9.22 19.15 -0.28
C PHE A 333 -10.36 18.55 -1.11
N GLN A 334 -10.63 17.26 -0.92
CA GLN A 334 -11.90 16.68 -1.32
C GLN A 334 -13.02 17.03 -0.32
N ASP A 335 -12.64 17.33 0.92
CA ASP A 335 -13.52 17.82 1.98
C ASP A 335 -12.68 18.68 2.94
N ILE A 336 -12.96 19.99 2.94
CA ILE A 336 -12.27 20.99 3.74
C ILE A 336 -12.54 20.80 5.23
N ALA A 337 -13.79 20.51 5.61
CA ALA A 337 -14.21 20.42 7.01
C ALA A 337 -13.51 19.26 7.71
N SER A 338 -13.40 18.11 7.05
CA SER A 338 -12.70 16.94 7.60
C SER A 338 -11.20 16.88 7.28
N LYS A 339 -10.66 17.94 6.64
CA LYS A 339 -9.25 18.05 6.23
C LYS A 339 -8.78 16.83 5.41
N LYS A 340 -9.68 16.29 4.57
CA LYS A 340 -9.39 15.22 3.63
C LYS A 340 -8.78 15.82 2.37
N GLU A 341 -7.50 15.57 2.14
CA GLU A 341 -6.85 15.98 0.90
C GLU A 341 -7.47 15.27 -0.31
N ALA A 342 -7.59 15.99 -1.43
CA ALA A 342 -7.93 15.36 -2.69
C ALA A 342 -6.78 14.49 -3.18
N HIS A 343 -7.11 13.42 -3.88
CA HIS A 343 -6.16 12.47 -4.48
C HIS A 343 -6.66 12.01 -5.85
N ALA A 344 -5.87 11.24 -6.58
CA ALA A 344 -6.18 10.79 -7.93
C ALA A 344 -7.52 10.06 -8.04
N ASN A 345 -7.86 9.27 -7.01
CA ASN A 345 -9.12 8.54 -6.92
C ASN A 345 -10.28 9.34 -6.28
N THR A 346 -10.13 10.64 -6.00
CA THR A 346 -11.23 11.47 -5.50
C THR A 346 -12.29 11.58 -6.60
N ILE A 347 -13.55 11.30 -6.26
CA ILE A 347 -14.66 11.33 -7.20
C ILE A 347 -15.25 12.75 -7.23
N PHE A 348 -15.20 13.38 -8.40
CA PHE A 348 -15.81 14.68 -8.65
C PHE A 348 -17.08 14.54 -9.48
N ARG A 349 -18.00 15.51 -9.35
CA ARG A 349 -19.16 15.64 -10.25
C ARG A 349 -18.65 16.05 -11.63
N HIS A 350 -18.84 15.21 -12.62
CA HIS A 350 -18.22 15.33 -13.94
C HIS A 350 -18.93 16.31 -14.91
N ALA A 351 -20.12 16.84 -14.55
CA ALA A 351 -20.86 17.84 -15.34
C ALA A 351 -20.90 17.50 -16.85
N SER A 352 -20.57 18.45 -17.74
CA SER A 352 -20.60 18.23 -19.19
C SER A 352 -19.57 17.22 -19.72
N ILE A 353 -18.62 16.75 -18.91
CA ILE A 353 -17.75 15.61 -19.28
C ILE A 353 -18.59 14.33 -19.48
N ALA A 354 -19.77 14.23 -18.84
CA ALA A 354 -20.75 13.16 -19.09
C ALA A 354 -21.07 12.98 -20.58
N LYS A 355 -21.11 14.08 -21.34
CA LYS A 355 -21.51 14.05 -22.76
C LYS A 355 -20.50 13.28 -23.59
N ALA A 356 -19.20 13.46 -23.35
CA ALA A 356 -18.15 12.71 -24.05
C ALA A 356 -18.24 11.21 -23.77
N LEU A 357 -18.51 10.81 -22.51
CA LEU A 357 -18.74 9.41 -22.15
C LEU A 357 -19.97 8.84 -22.87
N CYS A 358 -21.08 9.60 -22.90
CA CYS A 358 -22.28 9.22 -23.64
C CYS A 358 -22.01 9.02 -25.13
N SER A 359 -21.25 9.93 -25.76
CA SER A 359 -20.84 9.81 -27.16
C SER A 359 -20.03 8.53 -27.40
N VAL A 360 -19.03 8.23 -26.56
CA VAL A 360 -18.24 6.98 -26.69
C VAL A 360 -19.13 5.74 -26.60
N MET A 361 -20.08 5.71 -25.65
CA MET A 361 -21.04 4.61 -25.54
C MET A 361 -21.91 4.48 -26.79
N ALA A 362 -22.42 5.59 -27.32
CA ALA A 362 -23.22 5.60 -28.54
C ALA A 362 -22.44 5.07 -29.75
N PHE A 363 -21.19 5.51 -29.96
CA PHE A 363 -20.35 5.00 -31.05
C PHE A 363 -20.00 3.51 -30.88
N ARG A 364 -19.82 3.02 -29.65
CA ARG A 364 -19.65 1.58 -29.39
C ARG A 364 -20.91 0.78 -29.75
N LEU A 365 -22.09 1.28 -29.40
CA LEU A 365 -23.36 0.65 -29.79
C LEU A 365 -23.56 0.68 -31.31
N HIS A 366 -23.16 1.76 -31.97
CA HIS A 366 -23.21 1.86 -33.42
C HIS A 366 -22.30 0.85 -34.11
N ALA A 367 -21.05 0.72 -33.64
CA ALA A 367 -20.11 -0.29 -34.14
C ALA A 367 -20.61 -1.73 -33.92
N GLN A 368 -21.43 -1.96 -32.89
CA GLN A 368 -22.10 -3.26 -32.63
C GLN A 368 -23.39 -3.46 -33.44
N GLY A 369 -23.78 -2.51 -34.30
CA GLY A 369 -25.04 -2.56 -35.06
C GLY A 369 -26.30 -2.37 -34.21
N LYS A 370 -26.16 -1.94 -32.95
CA LYS A 370 -27.29 -1.76 -32.02
C LYS A 370 -28.03 -0.43 -32.20
N ILE A 371 -27.34 0.59 -32.70
CA ILE A 371 -27.93 1.87 -33.10
C ILE A 371 -27.36 2.32 -34.45
N ASP A 372 -28.12 3.09 -35.21
CA ASP A 372 -27.71 3.72 -36.46
C ASP A 372 -27.77 5.24 -36.30
N LEU A 373 -26.68 5.92 -36.64
CA LEU A 373 -26.57 7.37 -36.50
C LEU A 373 -27.49 8.13 -37.47
N SER A 374 -27.91 7.50 -38.56
CA SER A 374 -28.82 8.04 -39.57
C SER A 374 -30.29 7.88 -39.19
N ASN A 375 -30.61 6.92 -38.32
CA ASN A 375 -31.95 6.70 -37.84
C ASN A 375 -32.44 7.86 -36.96
N ARG A 376 -33.75 8.11 -37.02
CA ARG A 376 -34.43 9.07 -36.12
C ARG A 376 -34.27 8.61 -34.69
N THR A 377 -34.03 9.53 -33.76
CA THR A 377 -33.97 9.19 -32.32
C THR A 377 -35.27 8.57 -31.83
N ARG A 378 -36.41 9.01 -32.36
CA ARG A 378 -37.74 8.46 -32.08
C ARG A 378 -37.91 6.99 -32.48
N SER A 379 -37.05 6.45 -33.35
CA SER A 379 -37.02 5.02 -33.66
C SER A 379 -36.52 4.17 -32.48
N TYR A 380 -35.71 4.76 -31.60
CA TYR A 380 -35.19 4.12 -30.39
C TYR A 380 -35.92 4.54 -29.12
N GLU A 381 -36.44 5.77 -29.08
CA GLU A 381 -37.26 6.28 -27.96
C GLU A 381 -38.57 6.90 -28.50
N PRO A 382 -39.61 6.07 -28.70
CA PRO A 382 -40.87 6.52 -29.29
C PRO A 382 -41.63 7.57 -28.45
N ARG A 383 -41.34 7.67 -27.15
CA ARG A 383 -42.00 8.61 -26.22
C ARG A 383 -41.54 10.06 -26.40
N LEU A 384 -40.46 10.30 -27.14
CA LEU A 384 -40.03 11.67 -27.47
C LEU A 384 -41.13 12.42 -28.23
N PRO A 385 -41.36 13.72 -27.94
CA PRO A 385 -42.38 14.52 -28.60
C PRO A 385 -42.29 14.43 -30.14
N PRO A 386 -43.44 14.43 -30.86
CA PRO A 386 -43.46 14.22 -32.32
C PRO A 386 -42.62 15.21 -33.13
N HIS A 387 -42.44 16.43 -32.62
CA HIS A 387 -41.63 17.47 -33.28
C HIS A 387 -40.11 17.21 -33.22
N HIS A 388 -39.64 16.26 -32.41
CA HIS A 388 -38.26 15.80 -32.46
C HIS A 388 -38.03 14.88 -33.67
N THR A 389 -37.66 15.49 -34.79
CA THR A 389 -37.43 14.79 -36.07
C THR A 389 -35.94 14.48 -36.33
N HIS A 390 -35.08 14.78 -35.37
CA HIS A 390 -33.64 14.64 -35.51
C HIS A 390 -33.15 13.19 -35.54
N THR A 391 -32.04 12.96 -36.24
CA THR A 391 -31.32 11.68 -36.21
C THR A 391 -30.50 11.53 -34.92
N VAL A 392 -30.06 10.30 -34.63
CA VAL A 392 -29.13 10.04 -33.52
C VAL A 392 -27.84 10.84 -33.70
N GLY A 393 -27.29 10.89 -34.92
CA GLY A 393 -26.08 11.67 -35.24
C GLY A 393 -26.28 13.19 -35.07
N GLN A 394 -27.44 13.72 -35.42
CA GLN A 394 -27.77 15.13 -35.15
C GLN A 394 -27.86 15.42 -33.65
N LEU A 395 -28.43 14.51 -32.84
CA LEU A 395 -28.49 14.69 -31.39
C LEU A 395 -27.08 14.66 -30.76
N LEU A 396 -26.25 13.68 -31.13
CA LEU A 396 -24.89 13.52 -30.61
C LEU A 396 -23.95 14.68 -30.96
N SER A 397 -24.22 15.40 -32.05
CA SER A 397 -23.45 16.57 -32.49
C SER A 397 -24.05 17.90 -32.06
N CYS A 398 -24.99 17.89 -31.09
CA CYS A 398 -25.70 19.08 -30.62
C CYS A 398 -26.47 19.85 -31.72
N ARG A 399 -26.89 19.15 -32.79
CA ARG A 399 -27.69 19.67 -33.91
C ARG A 399 -29.14 19.20 -33.91
N GLY A 400 -29.59 18.58 -32.81
CA GLY A 400 -30.95 18.05 -32.68
C GLY A 400 -32.03 19.10 -32.40
N GLY A 401 -31.67 20.38 -32.22
CA GLY A 401 -32.63 21.45 -31.90
C GLY A 401 -33.26 21.34 -30.50
N VAL A 402 -32.67 20.52 -29.61
CA VAL A 402 -33.12 20.37 -28.22
C VAL A 402 -32.50 21.49 -27.39
N ARG A 403 -33.33 22.36 -26.82
CA ARG A 403 -32.88 23.48 -25.98
C ARG A 403 -32.29 23.02 -24.65
N HIS A 404 -31.41 23.83 -24.08
CA HIS A 404 -30.92 23.66 -22.71
C HIS A 404 -32.01 24.01 -21.68
N TYR A 405 -31.81 23.60 -20.42
CA TYR A 405 -32.71 23.98 -19.32
C TYR A 405 -32.71 25.51 -19.13
N LYS A 406 -33.85 26.05 -18.68
CA LYS A 406 -33.99 27.44 -18.24
C LYS A 406 -33.96 27.49 -16.73
#